data_AF-A0A2E4D931-F1
#
_entry.id   AF-A0A2E4D931-F1
#
_cell.length_a   1.000
_cell.length_b   1.000
_cell.length_c   1.000
_cell.angle_alpha   90.00
_cell.angle_beta   90.00
_cell.angle_gamma   90.00
#
_symmetry.space_group_name_H-M   'P 1'
#
loop_
_entity.id
_entity.type
_entity.pdbx_description
1 polymer ?
#
loop_
_entity_poly.entity_id
_entity_poly.type
_entity_poly.pdbx_seq_one_letter_code
_entity_poly.pdbx_strand_id
1 'polypeptide(L)'
;MSKQELDLFLKERSEFSLGNLVTEGFHPLTQNLSHLSVNDLSKAIEVLNEVDQKAFEQMLTYTEKLYELQQRCQRCLEQGGRIFISGCGATGRLAISIEKIFRTTFKTDQVIGFMAGGDFALIKSVERFEDNKDFGKKQLQQLGFTQDDLLLAVTEGGETNFVIGTAEYAAENSRFNPCFIYCNPDEQLLKIPRVKASVFSNDKIEKYNLTIGAMAISGSTRMQATSIQMLAVGFAVLYNHESLANYKMDLSEWISELNQLPYHKLNEFITTESSLYQSEEKIQYLVTEDIAMAILTDTTERSPTFNLQGFESKDEDTLSLSYLSILDETNDSLAWEKLLSHTPRDLDWEELNGLVTLKEIYKFDISLNSYERRKKRAKVHEFKIESIKDELKFSLKALDLSVPMKIDSLLFKHMSLKLMMNIHSTLIMGRLGRYEGNVMTYVRASNKKLVDRAARYVNKILNDQGVKVDEEIIFERIFANNYVSDRPIVLRVVDDILKMT
;
A
#
# COMPACT_ATOMS: atom_id res chain seq x y z
N MET A 1 -4.14 -24.38 16.86
CA MET A 1 -5.44 -24.52 16.20
C MET A 1 -5.79 -26.01 16.16
N SER A 2 -7.07 -26.36 16.24
CA SER A 2 -7.57 -27.74 16.27
C SER A 2 -7.76 -28.32 14.85
N LYS A 3 -7.80 -29.65 14.73
CA LYS A 3 -8.11 -30.33 13.45
C LYS A 3 -9.43 -29.88 12.83
N GLN A 4 -10.41 -29.51 13.67
CA GLN A 4 -11.69 -28.97 13.22
C GLN A 4 -11.57 -27.60 12.53
N GLU A 5 -10.61 -26.76 12.94
CA GLU A 5 -10.36 -25.46 12.30
C GLU A 5 -9.72 -25.63 10.91
N LEU A 6 -8.84 -26.63 10.74
CA LEU A 6 -8.29 -26.99 9.45
C LEU A 6 -9.37 -27.55 8.50
N ASP A 7 -10.21 -28.47 8.99
CA ASP A 7 -11.30 -29.04 8.19
C ASP A 7 -12.29 -27.96 7.73
N LEU A 8 -12.60 -26.98 8.59
CA LEU A 8 -13.45 -25.84 8.23
C LEU A 8 -12.77 -24.92 7.21
N PHE A 9 -11.47 -24.62 7.41
CA PHE A 9 -10.68 -23.82 6.48
C PHE A 9 -10.67 -24.44 5.08
N LEU A 10 -10.40 -25.75 4.97
CA LEU A 10 -10.36 -26.45 3.69
C LEU A 10 -11.72 -26.46 2.98
N LYS A 11 -12.83 -26.54 3.73
CA LYS A 11 -14.19 -26.47 3.16
C LYS A 11 -14.54 -25.11 2.57
N GLU A 12 -14.07 -24.02 3.18
CA GLU A 12 -14.39 -22.65 2.76
C GLU A 12 -13.36 -22.07 1.78
N ARG A 13 -12.30 -22.82 1.46
CA ARG A 13 -11.13 -22.36 0.70
C ARG A 13 -11.43 -21.74 -0.65
N SER A 14 -12.41 -22.27 -1.38
CA SER A 14 -12.80 -21.74 -2.68
C SER A 14 -13.22 -20.27 -2.64
N GLU A 15 -13.62 -19.75 -1.47
CA GLU A 15 -14.07 -18.35 -1.31
C GLU A 15 -12.91 -17.35 -1.13
N PHE A 16 -11.71 -17.84 -0.80
CA PHE A 16 -10.54 -16.99 -0.49
C PHE A 16 -9.22 -17.47 -1.13
N SER A 17 -9.26 -18.51 -1.97
CA SER A 17 -8.13 -18.95 -2.79
C SER A 17 -7.86 -17.97 -3.94
N LEU A 18 -7.10 -16.93 -3.63
CA LEU A 18 -6.77 -15.84 -4.57
C LEU A 18 -5.46 -16.08 -5.33
N GLY A 19 -4.79 -17.22 -5.13
CA GLY A 19 -3.49 -17.52 -5.75
C GLY A 19 -3.44 -17.53 -7.27
N ASN A 20 -4.60 -17.60 -7.93
CA ASN A 20 -4.71 -17.53 -9.39
C ASN A 20 -4.74 -16.08 -9.92
N LEU A 21 -4.88 -15.09 -9.03
CA LEU A 21 -4.88 -13.68 -9.42
C LEU A 21 -3.49 -13.25 -9.86
N VAL A 22 -3.43 -12.47 -10.94
CA VAL A 22 -2.17 -11.91 -11.46
C VAL A 22 -1.42 -11.14 -10.37
N THR A 23 -2.11 -10.35 -9.55
CA THR A 23 -1.51 -9.59 -8.44
C THR A 23 -0.89 -10.45 -7.33
N GLU A 24 -1.30 -11.72 -7.22
CA GLU A 24 -0.76 -12.71 -6.28
C GLU A 24 0.31 -13.62 -6.92
N GLY A 25 0.58 -13.44 -8.21
CA GLY A 25 1.53 -14.23 -8.98
C GLY A 25 3.00 -13.97 -8.63
N PHE A 26 3.88 -14.81 -9.17
CA PHE A 26 5.34 -14.65 -9.04
C PHE A 26 5.90 -13.93 -10.25
N HIS A 27 6.58 -12.81 -10.04
CA HIS A 27 7.13 -12.06 -11.15
C HIS A 27 8.41 -12.71 -11.71
N PRO A 28 8.54 -12.92 -13.02
CA PRO A 28 9.66 -13.67 -13.60
C PRO A 28 11.01 -12.94 -13.46
N LEU A 29 11.05 -11.61 -13.55
CA LEU A 29 12.32 -10.85 -13.48
C LEU A 29 12.94 -10.82 -12.08
N THR A 30 12.16 -11.03 -11.03
CA THR A 30 12.60 -10.85 -9.64
C THR A 30 12.81 -12.16 -8.90
N GLN A 31 12.83 -13.31 -9.59
CA GLN A 31 13.01 -14.61 -8.95
C GLN A 31 14.29 -14.72 -8.11
N ASN A 32 15.35 -13.98 -8.46
CA ASN A 32 16.62 -13.95 -7.74
C ASN A 32 16.81 -12.69 -6.86
N LEU A 33 15.74 -11.94 -6.58
CA LEU A 33 15.85 -10.61 -5.98
C LEU A 33 16.46 -10.63 -4.57
N SER A 34 16.14 -11.62 -3.73
CA SER A 34 16.75 -11.79 -2.40
C SER A 34 18.28 -11.95 -2.49
N HIS A 35 18.78 -12.81 -3.40
CA HIS A 35 20.20 -12.99 -3.65
C HIS A 35 20.85 -11.70 -4.17
N LEU A 36 20.22 -11.01 -5.12
CA LEU A 36 20.72 -9.73 -5.64
C LEU A 36 20.77 -8.65 -4.55
N SER A 37 19.77 -8.57 -3.67
CA SER A 37 19.73 -7.56 -2.59
C SER A 37 20.96 -7.61 -1.67
N VAL A 38 21.53 -8.80 -1.49
CA VAL A 38 22.74 -9.02 -0.68
C VAL A 38 24.02 -8.86 -1.50
N ASN A 39 24.07 -9.49 -2.68
CA ASN A 39 25.31 -9.69 -3.43
C ASN A 39 25.55 -8.67 -4.56
N ASP A 40 24.50 -8.05 -5.09
CA ASP A 40 24.56 -7.06 -6.17
C ASP A 40 23.36 -6.09 -6.07
N LEU A 41 23.48 -5.17 -5.11
CA LEU A 41 22.41 -4.23 -4.78
C LEU A 41 22.10 -3.27 -5.93
N SER A 42 23.11 -2.88 -6.72
CA SER A 42 22.91 -2.08 -7.93
C SER A 42 22.01 -2.81 -8.91
N LYS A 43 22.27 -4.10 -9.16
CA LYS A 43 21.41 -4.90 -10.05
C LYS A 43 20.01 -5.11 -9.49
N ALA A 44 19.88 -5.26 -8.16
CA ALA A 44 18.57 -5.37 -7.52
C ALA A 44 17.71 -4.10 -7.74
N ILE A 45 18.32 -2.91 -7.65
CA ILE A 45 17.67 -1.63 -7.94
C ILE A 45 17.23 -1.57 -9.40
N GLU A 46 18.11 -1.92 -10.35
CA GLU A 46 17.79 -1.95 -11.78
C GLU A 46 16.59 -2.84 -12.09
N VAL A 47 16.57 -4.05 -11.53
CA VAL A 47 15.49 -5.02 -11.79
C VAL A 47 14.16 -4.51 -11.22
N LEU A 48 14.14 -3.91 -10.03
CA LEU A 48 12.90 -3.33 -9.48
C LEU A 48 12.40 -2.16 -10.33
N ASN A 49 13.31 -1.28 -10.76
CA ASN A 49 12.98 -0.17 -11.66
C ASN A 49 12.45 -0.68 -13.01
N GLU A 50 13.00 -1.77 -13.56
CA GLU A 50 12.50 -2.39 -14.80
C GLU A 50 11.06 -2.90 -14.65
N VAL A 51 10.69 -3.44 -13.49
CA VAL A 51 9.31 -3.87 -13.22
C VAL A 51 8.36 -2.68 -13.15
N ASP A 52 8.77 -1.58 -12.50
CA ASP A 52 7.97 -0.34 -12.46
C ASP A 52 7.80 0.28 -13.86
N GLN A 53 8.87 0.30 -14.67
CA GLN A 53 8.83 0.76 -16.06
C GLN A 53 7.83 -0.02 -16.90
N LYS A 54 7.85 -1.36 -16.81
CA LYS A 54 6.90 -2.22 -17.53
C LYS A 54 5.45 -1.97 -17.11
N ALA A 55 5.22 -1.69 -15.82
CA ALA A 55 3.89 -1.33 -15.34
C ALA A 55 3.42 0.02 -15.92
N PHE A 56 4.31 1.00 -16.03
CA PHE A 56 4.00 2.29 -16.66
C PHE A 56 3.79 2.18 -18.17
N GLU A 57 4.59 1.38 -18.88
CA GLU A 57 4.38 1.07 -20.30
C GLU A 57 2.99 0.46 -20.53
N GLN A 58 2.59 -0.49 -19.67
CA GLN A 58 1.25 -1.07 -19.74
C GLN A 58 0.16 -0.03 -19.45
N MET A 59 0.37 0.88 -18.48
CA MET A 59 -0.57 1.96 -18.16
C MET A 59 -0.84 2.89 -19.36
N LEU A 60 0.16 3.16 -20.20
CA LEU A 60 0.00 3.99 -21.40
C LEU A 60 -1.02 3.42 -22.40
N THR A 61 -1.26 2.10 -22.38
CA THR A 61 -2.29 1.45 -23.18
C THR A 61 -3.72 1.76 -22.73
N TYR A 62 -3.90 2.27 -21.50
CA TYR A 62 -5.20 2.60 -20.91
C TYR A 62 -5.59 4.08 -21.02
N THR A 63 -4.80 4.89 -21.73
CA THR A 63 -4.96 6.36 -21.81
C THR A 63 -6.35 6.83 -22.20
N GLU A 64 -7.06 6.15 -23.10
CA GLU A 64 -8.45 6.50 -23.45
C GLU A 64 -9.40 6.35 -22.26
N LYS A 65 -9.31 5.22 -21.56
CA LYS A 65 -10.14 4.94 -20.39
C LYS A 65 -9.76 5.86 -19.22
N LEU A 66 -8.47 6.11 -19.01
CA LEU A 66 -8.01 7.05 -17.99
C LEU A 66 -8.43 8.50 -18.26
N TYR A 67 -8.45 8.92 -19.52
CA TYR A 67 -8.98 10.23 -19.89
C TYR A 67 -10.50 10.33 -19.68
N GLU A 68 -11.25 9.24 -19.93
CA GLU A 68 -12.67 9.15 -19.55
C GLU A 68 -12.85 9.31 -18.03
N LEU A 69 -12.00 8.65 -17.22
CA LEU A 69 -12.03 8.80 -15.76
C LEU A 69 -11.86 10.27 -15.34
N GLN A 70 -10.88 10.97 -15.93
CA GLN A 70 -10.67 12.39 -15.68
C GLN A 70 -11.92 13.21 -16.03
N GLN A 71 -12.51 13.02 -17.21
CA GLN A 71 -13.70 13.77 -17.61
C GLN A 71 -14.87 13.58 -16.63
N ARG A 72 -15.05 12.38 -16.08
CA ARG A 72 -16.09 12.11 -15.08
C ARG A 72 -15.83 12.85 -13.77
N CYS A 73 -14.57 12.83 -13.30
CA CYS A 73 -14.16 13.58 -12.12
C CYS A 73 -14.36 15.09 -12.31
N GLN A 74 -13.88 15.66 -13.42
CA GLN A 74 -14.02 17.08 -13.70
C GLN A 74 -15.48 17.49 -13.81
N ARG A 75 -16.32 16.71 -14.50
CA ARG A 75 -17.77 16.96 -14.56
C ARG A 75 -18.44 16.98 -13.18
N CYS A 76 -18.04 16.08 -12.27
CA CYS A 76 -18.58 16.09 -10.90
C CYS A 76 -18.19 17.37 -10.16
N LEU A 77 -16.92 17.76 -10.22
CA LEU A 77 -16.38 18.95 -9.56
C LEU A 77 -17.01 20.25 -10.11
N GLU A 78 -17.14 20.37 -11.43
CA GLU A 78 -17.75 21.52 -12.12
C GLU A 78 -19.23 21.69 -11.79
N GLN A 79 -19.93 20.58 -11.51
CA GLN A 79 -21.34 20.61 -11.06
C GLN A 79 -21.49 20.90 -9.56
N GLY A 80 -20.39 21.20 -8.85
CA GLY A 80 -20.38 21.47 -7.41
C GLY A 80 -20.49 20.22 -6.54
N GLY A 81 -20.41 19.03 -7.13
CA GLY A 81 -20.35 17.76 -6.41
C GLY A 81 -18.99 17.53 -5.76
N ARG A 82 -18.89 16.47 -4.95
CA ARG A 82 -17.64 16.03 -4.32
C ARG A 82 -17.20 14.68 -4.87
N ILE A 83 -15.91 14.43 -4.83
CA ILE A 83 -15.31 13.14 -5.17
C ILE A 83 -14.89 12.44 -3.89
N PHE A 84 -15.42 11.25 -3.67
CA PHE A 84 -15.02 10.35 -2.60
C PHE A 84 -14.06 9.31 -3.17
N ILE A 85 -12.96 9.03 -2.47
CA ILE A 85 -11.99 8.02 -2.86
C ILE A 85 -11.89 7.03 -1.72
N SER A 86 -12.21 5.76 -1.98
CA SER A 86 -12.16 4.70 -0.97
C SER A 86 -11.10 3.66 -1.30
N GLY A 87 -10.41 3.15 -0.29
CA GLY A 87 -9.50 2.01 -0.45
C GLY A 87 -9.21 1.27 0.85
N CYS A 88 -8.34 0.27 0.80
CA CYS A 88 -7.84 -0.45 1.97
C CYS A 88 -6.31 -0.52 1.95
N GLY A 89 -5.66 -0.47 3.12
CA GLY A 89 -4.20 -0.52 3.20
C GLY A 89 -3.55 0.54 2.30
N ALA A 90 -2.78 0.10 1.31
CA ALA A 90 -2.04 0.97 0.40
C ALA A 90 -2.98 1.83 -0.48
N THR A 91 -4.11 1.30 -0.96
CA THR A 91 -5.10 2.10 -1.72
C THR A 91 -5.87 3.08 -0.84
N GLY A 92 -6.04 2.75 0.45
CA GLY A 92 -6.59 3.69 1.43
C GLY A 92 -5.66 4.89 1.68
N ARG A 93 -4.35 4.60 1.86
CA ARG A 93 -3.31 5.63 1.99
C ARG A 93 -3.13 6.46 0.72
N LEU A 94 -3.31 5.86 -0.46
CA LEU A 94 -3.41 6.57 -1.74
C LEU A 94 -4.58 7.56 -1.70
N ALA A 95 -5.77 7.13 -1.29
CA ALA A 95 -6.96 7.99 -1.25
C ALA A 95 -6.71 9.23 -0.37
N ILE A 96 -6.16 9.03 0.82
CA ILE A 96 -5.82 10.11 1.77
C ILE A 96 -4.70 11.01 1.20
N SER A 97 -3.69 10.44 0.52
CA SER A 97 -2.66 11.23 -0.16
C SER A 97 -3.25 12.15 -1.23
N ILE A 98 -4.18 11.65 -2.05
CA ILE A 98 -4.83 12.46 -3.09
C ILE A 98 -5.70 13.57 -2.47
N GLU A 99 -6.44 13.29 -1.40
CA GLU A 99 -7.15 14.32 -0.65
C GLU A 99 -6.20 15.39 -0.10
N LYS A 100 -5.11 14.99 0.57
CA LYS A 100 -4.09 15.89 1.10
C LYS A 100 -3.54 16.80 0.01
N ILE A 101 -3.17 16.25 -1.15
CA ILE A 101 -2.67 17.02 -2.29
C ILE A 101 -3.75 17.98 -2.81
N PHE A 102 -4.98 17.50 -3.02
CA PHE A 102 -6.08 18.31 -3.54
C PHE A 102 -6.40 19.50 -2.63
N ARG A 103 -6.55 19.27 -1.32
CA ARG A 103 -6.77 20.33 -0.31
C ARG A 103 -5.64 21.34 -0.32
N THR A 104 -4.40 20.86 -0.41
CA THR A 104 -3.21 21.72 -0.37
C THR A 104 -3.13 22.60 -1.62
N THR A 105 -3.43 22.05 -2.80
CA THR A 105 -3.37 22.76 -4.09
C THR A 105 -4.55 23.69 -4.31
N PHE A 106 -5.78 23.21 -4.10
CA PHE A 106 -7.01 23.93 -4.50
C PHE A 106 -7.73 24.62 -3.34
N LYS A 107 -7.31 24.40 -2.08
CA LYS A 107 -7.89 25.03 -0.88
C LYS A 107 -9.40 24.82 -0.74
N THR A 108 -9.87 23.61 -1.05
CA THR A 108 -11.28 23.20 -1.00
C THR A 108 -11.41 21.76 -0.48
N ASP A 109 -12.60 21.42 0.02
CA ASP A 109 -12.96 20.13 0.63
C ASP A 109 -13.73 19.20 -0.34
N GLN A 110 -13.72 19.51 -1.64
CA GLN A 110 -14.45 18.73 -2.65
C GLN A 110 -13.92 17.32 -2.90
N VAL A 111 -12.74 16.97 -2.37
CA VAL A 111 -12.18 15.62 -2.46
C VAL A 111 -12.02 15.05 -1.06
N ILE A 112 -12.58 13.88 -0.84
CA ILE A 112 -12.56 13.16 0.45
C ILE A 112 -11.99 11.77 0.21
N GLY A 113 -10.79 11.52 0.74
CA GLY A 113 -10.14 10.22 0.77
C GLY A 113 -10.43 9.52 2.10
N PHE A 114 -10.77 8.24 2.05
CA PHE A 114 -10.97 7.45 3.26
C PHE A 114 -10.58 6.00 3.06
N MET A 115 -10.32 5.33 4.18
CA MET A 115 -9.90 3.94 4.19
C MET A 115 -10.64 3.11 5.22
N ALA A 116 -10.67 1.80 4.96
CA ALA A 116 -11.10 0.80 5.93
C ALA A 116 -10.36 1.00 7.27
N GLY A 117 -11.12 1.17 8.36
CA GLY A 117 -10.60 1.38 9.71
C GLY A 117 -10.29 2.83 10.08
N GLY A 118 -10.67 3.81 9.25
CA GLY A 118 -10.50 5.25 9.53
C GLY A 118 -9.03 5.68 9.56
N ASP A 119 -8.74 6.88 10.05
CA ASP A 119 -7.36 7.41 10.03
C ASP A 119 -6.43 6.67 10.99
N PHE A 120 -6.98 5.94 11.97
CA PHE A 120 -6.20 4.99 12.80
C PHE A 120 -5.49 3.93 11.94
N ALA A 121 -6.13 3.51 10.84
CA ALA A 121 -5.58 2.51 9.92
C ALA A 121 -4.32 2.98 9.16
N LEU A 122 -4.01 4.29 9.21
CA LEU A 122 -2.72 4.82 8.75
C LEU A 122 -1.56 4.24 9.54
N ILE A 123 -1.76 3.93 10.83
CA ILE A 123 -0.70 3.46 11.73
C ILE A 123 -0.80 1.96 12.01
N LYS A 124 -1.99 1.46 12.35
CA LYS A 124 -2.21 0.04 12.68
C LYS A 124 -3.46 -0.48 11.98
N SER A 125 -3.36 -1.68 11.41
CA SER A 125 -4.52 -2.32 10.79
C SER A 125 -5.62 -2.61 11.81
N VAL A 126 -6.87 -2.41 11.40
CA VAL A 126 -8.06 -2.79 12.16
C VAL A 126 -8.50 -4.16 11.66
N GLU A 127 -8.38 -5.19 12.51
CA GLU A 127 -8.64 -6.57 12.09
C GLU A 127 -10.07 -6.75 11.55
N ARG A 128 -10.19 -7.53 10.45
CA ARG A 128 -11.44 -7.91 9.79
C ARG A 128 -12.29 -6.76 9.25
N PHE A 129 -11.81 -5.52 9.30
CA PHE A 129 -12.55 -4.37 8.79
C PHE A 129 -12.69 -4.42 7.26
N GLU A 130 -11.61 -4.78 6.57
CA GLU A 130 -11.58 -4.86 5.10
C GLU A 130 -12.46 -5.97 4.51
N ASP A 131 -12.79 -6.97 5.32
CA ASP A 131 -13.60 -8.13 4.96
C ASP A 131 -15.11 -7.84 5.01
N ASN A 132 -15.53 -6.63 5.43
CA ASN A 132 -16.93 -6.28 5.65
C ASN A 132 -17.45 -5.21 4.67
N LYS A 133 -18.45 -5.57 3.86
CA LYS A 133 -19.13 -4.66 2.91
C LYS A 133 -19.95 -3.58 3.61
N ASP A 134 -20.67 -3.94 4.67
CA ASP A 134 -21.55 -3.01 5.39
C ASP A 134 -20.74 -1.90 6.06
N PHE A 135 -19.50 -2.17 6.48
CA PHE A 135 -18.60 -1.14 6.98
C PHE A 135 -18.21 -0.13 5.89
N GLY A 136 -17.99 -0.59 4.65
CA GLY A 136 -17.78 0.30 3.50
C GLY A 136 -18.94 1.25 3.30
N LYS A 137 -20.16 0.71 3.24
CA LYS A 137 -21.41 1.48 3.15
C LYS A 137 -21.55 2.45 4.31
N LYS A 138 -21.43 1.98 5.56
CA LYS A 138 -21.62 2.77 6.78
C LYS A 138 -20.65 3.94 6.85
N GLN A 139 -19.37 3.72 6.49
CA GLN A 139 -18.37 4.79 6.49
C GLN A 139 -18.65 5.83 5.40
N LEU A 140 -19.00 5.41 4.19
CA LEU A 140 -19.37 6.33 3.11
C LEU A 140 -20.61 7.17 3.46
N GLN A 141 -21.58 6.56 4.14
CA GLN A 141 -22.75 7.26 4.69
C GLN A 141 -22.37 8.29 5.75
N GLN A 142 -21.51 7.93 6.71
CA GLN A 142 -21.09 8.81 7.79
C GLN A 142 -20.30 10.03 7.28
N LEU A 143 -19.53 9.87 6.21
CA LEU A 143 -18.85 10.99 5.54
C LEU A 143 -19.80 11.89 4.74
N GLY A 144 -21.10 11.57 4.76
CA GLY A 144 -22.16 12.39 4.20
C GLY A 144 -22.28 12.29 2.69
N PHE A 145 -21.95 11.16 2.07
CA PHE A 145 -22.11 10.94 0.62
C PHE A 145 -23.57 11.16 0.17
N THR A 146 -23.75 11.86 -0.94
CA THR A 146 -25.06 12.26 -1.47
C THR A 146 -25.22 11.90 -2.95
N GLN A 147 -26.40 12.21 -3.49
CA GLN A 147 -26.72 11.95 -4.88
C GLN A 147 -25.91 12.73 -5.91
N ASP A 148 -25.28 13.82 -5.48
CA ASP A 148 -24.52 14.74 -6.35
C ASP A 148 -23.01 14.42 -6.35
N ASP A 149 -22.59 13.38 -5.63
CA ASP A 149 -21.18 13.03 -5.44
C ASP A 149 -20.75 11.84 -6.32
N LEU A 150 -19.49 11.79 -6.69
CA LEU A 150 -18.86 10.67 -7.40
C LEU A 150 -18.00 9.85 -6.43
N LEU A 151 -18.08 8.53 -6.51
CA LEU A 151 -17.17 7.62 -5.79
C LEU A 151 -16.14 7.02 -6.76
N LEU A 152 -14.86 7.09 -6.37
CA LEU A 152 -13.75 6.31 -6.90
C LEU A 152 -13.43 5.18 -5.90
N ALA A 153 -13.90 3.98 -6.21
CA ALA A 153 -13.68 2.78 -5.41
C ALA A 153 -12.40 2.07 -5.88
N VAL A 154 -11.29 2.28 -5.16
CA VAL A 154 -9.95 1.82 -5.53
C VAL A 154 -9.58 0.58 -4.74
N THR A 155 -9.23 -0.51 -5.42
CA THR A 155 -8.75 -1.76 -4.81
C THR A 155 -7.67 -2.34 -5.69
N GLU A 156 -6.54 -2.79 -5.15
CA GLU A 156 -5.47 -3.31 -6.01
C GLU A 156 -5.89 -4.58 -6.73
N GLY A 157 -6.48 -5.52 -5.99
CA GLY A 157 -6.85 -6.83 -6.51
C GLY A 157 -8.24 -6.89 -7.15
N GLY A 158 -9.18 -6.02 -6.77
CA GLY A 158 -10.56 -6.06 -7.28
C GLY A 158 -11.55 -6.87 -6.40
N GLU A 159 -11.07 -7.54 -5.35
CA GLU A 159 -11.86 -8.47 -4.55
C GLU A 159 -12.17 -8.05 -3.10
N THR A 160 -11.76 -6.83 -2.70
CA THR A 160 -11.87 -6.30 -1.34
C THR A 160 -13.32 -5.97 -0.97
N ASN A 161 -13.87 -6.62 0.06
CA ASN A 161 -15.28 -6.46 0.46
C ASN A 161 -15.64 -5.03 0.86
N PHE A 162 -14.82 -4.35 1.67
CA PHE A 162 -15.06 -2.96 2.05
C PHE A 162 -15.26 -2.05 0.83
N VAL A 163 -14.39 -2.17 -0.18
CA VAL A 163 -14.43 -1.35 -1.41
C VAL A 163 -15.60 -1.76 -2.32
N ILE A 164 -15.98 -3.04 -2.35
CA ILE A 164 -17.19 -3.48 -3.04
C ILE A 164 -18.43 -2.84 -2.39
N GLY A 165 -18.49 -2.81 -1.06
CA GLY A 165 -19.60 -2.21 -0.31
C GLY A 165 -19.76 -0.70 -0.54
N THR A 166 -18.64 0.05 -0.66
CA THR A 166 -18.71 1.48 -1.04
C THR A 166 -19.27 1.65 -2.45
N ALA A 167 -18.82 0.83 -3.41
CA ALA A 167 -19.27 0.88 -4.79
C ALA A 167 -20.77 0.52 -4.94
N GLU A 168 -21.23 -0.54 -4.27
CA GLU A 168 -22.65 -0.93 -4.24
C GLU A 168 -23.52 0.22 -3.70
N TYR A 169 -23.12 0.81 -2.58
CA TYR A 169 -23.85 1.93 -1.99
C TYR A 169 -23.89 3.16 -2.90
N ALA A 170 -22.77 3.54 -3.51
CA ALA A 170 -22.73 4.69 -4.42
C ALA A 170 -23.58 4.47 -5.68
N ALA A 171 -23.60 3.25 -6.24
CA ALA A 171 -24.41 2.92 -7.41
C ALA A 171 -25.93 3.02 -7.14
N GLU A 172 -26.35 2.81 -5.89
CA GLU A 172 -27.74 2.96 -5.46
C GLU A 172 -28.13 4.42 -5.19
N ASN A 173 -27.19 5.23 -4.70
CA ASN A 173 -27.50 6.52 -4.08
C ASN A 173 -26.99 7.75 -4.85
N SER A 174 -26.17 7.57 -5.90
CA SER A 174 -25.66 8.66 -6.73
C SER A 174 -26.21 8.68 -8.15
N ARG A 175 -26.33 9.89 -8.71
CA ARG A 175 -26.56 10.09 -10.15
C ARG A 175 -25.29 9.81 -10.97
N PHE A 176 -24.12 9.87 -10.34
CA PHE A 176 -22.86 9.47 -10.94
C PHE A 176 -22.63 7.99 -10.66
N ASN A 177 -22.56 7.20 -11.72
CA ASN A 177 -22.09 5.82 -11.63
C ASN A 177 -20.68 5.79 -11.00
N PRO A 178 -20.46 5.05 -9.90
CA PRO A 178 -19.15 4.94 -9.26
C PRO A 178 -18.11 4.28 -10.18
N CYS A 179 -16.85 4.69 -10.06
CA CYS A 179 -15.73 4.14 -10.78
C CYS A 179 -15.00 3.11 -9.91
N PHE A 180 -15.02 1.83 -10.31
CA PHE A 180 -14.34 0.72 -9.64
C PHE A 180 -13.01 0.41 -10.34
N ILE A 181 -11.89 0.66 -9.66
CA ILE A 181 -10.54 0.67 -10.23
C ILE A 181 -9.71 -0.47 -9.64
N TYR A 182 -9.16 -1.34 -10.49
CA TYR A 182 -8.50 -2.60 -10.08
C TYR A 182 -7.43 -3.08 -11.07
N CYS A 183 -6.55 -4.01 -10.64
CA CYS A 183 -5.37 -4.43 -11.41
C CYS A 183 -5.33 -5.93 -11.77
N ASN A 184 -6.44 -6.65 -11.67
CA ASN A 184 -6.57 -8.02 -12.16
C ASN A 184 -7.43 -8.12 -13.42
N PRO A 185 -7.18 -9.09 -14.32
CA PRO A 185 -8.02 -9.34 -15.48
C PRO A 185 -9.47 -9.63 -15.11
N ASP A 186 -10.40 -9.17 -15.93
CA ASP A 186 -11.84 -9.37 -15.74
C ASP A 186 -12.19 -10.86 -15.70
N GLU A 187 -11.57 -11.68 -16.55
CA GLU A 187 -11.83 -13.13 -16.57
C GLU A 187 -11.41 -13.84 -15.27
N GLN A 188 -10.51 -13.26 -14.49
CA GLN A 188 -10.13 -13.78 -13.18
C GLN A 188 -11.12 -13.33 -12.10
N LEU A 189 -11.50 -12.05 -12.11
CA LEU A 189 -12.46 -11.51 -11.15
C LEU A 189 -13.87 -12.08 -11.31
N LEU A 190 -14.30 -12.38 -12.54
CA LEU A 190 -15.57 -13.04 -12.82
C LEU A 190 -15.68 -14.45 -12.22
N LYS A 191 -14.55 -15.08 -11.87
CA LYS A 191 -14.54 -16.39 -11.18
C LYS A 191 -14.75 -16.25 -9.67
N ILE A 192 -14.65 -15.04 -9.11
CA ILE A 192 -14.89 -14.78 -7.69
C ILE A 192 -16.37 -14.45 -7.51
N PRO A 193 -17.17 -15.32 -6.83
CA PRO A 193 -18.64 -15.19 -6.80
C PRO A 193 -19.11 -13.83 -6.28
N ARG A 194 -18.50 -13.34 -5.19
CA ARG A 194 -18.85 -12.04 -4.59
C ARG A 194 -18.56 -10.85 -5.51
N VAL A 195 -17.49 -10.91 -6.32
CA VAL A 195 -17.13 -9.84 -7.25
C VAL A 195 -18.07 -9.86 -8.45
N LYS A 196 -18.33 -11.07 -8.98
CA LYS A 196 -19.29 -11.28 -10.08
C LYS A 196 -20.69 -10.77 -9.74
N ALA A 197 -21.20 -11.14 -8.55
CA ALA A 197 -22.57 -10.83 -8.12
C ALA A 197 -22.79 -9.38 -7.70
N SER A 198 -21.71 -8.62 -7.48
CA SER A 198 -21.77 -7.23 -7.02
C SER A 198 -21.32 -6.24 -8.08
N VAL A 199 -20.06 -6.33 -8.49
CA VAL A 199 -19.43 -5.35 -9.37
C VAL A 199 -19.78 -5.61 -10.82
N PHE A 200 -19.59 -6.85 -11.29
CA PHE A 200 -19.71 -7.17 -12.72
C PHE A 200 -21.14 -7.35 -13.20
N SER A 201 -22.08 -7.69 -12.32
CA SER A 201 -23.52 -7.76 -12.64
C SER A 201 -24.25 -6.42 -12.50
N ASN A 202 -23.58 -5.36 -12.03
CA ASN A 202 -24.19 -4.05 -11.83
C ASN A 202 -23.72 -3.08 -12.93
N ASP A 203 -24.62 -2.74 -13.85
CA ASP A 203 -24.35 -1.83 -14.97
C ASP A 203 -24.15 -0.37 -14.55
N LYS A 204 -24.51 -0.03 -13.30
CA LYS A 204 -24.23 1.30 -12.72
C LYS A 204 -22.84 1.42 -12.14
N ILE A 205 -22.06 0.35 -12.05
CA ILE A 205 -20.66 0.41 -11.62
C ILE A 205 -19.78 0.40 -12.85
N GLU A 206 -18.93 1.41 -13.00
CA GLU A 206 -18.00 1.56 -14.11
C GLU A 206 -16.69 0.89 -13.79
N LYS A 207 -16.23 0.01 -14.68
CA LYS A 207 -15.04 -0.79 -14.44
C LYS A 207 -13.83 -0.16 -15.11
N TYR A 208 -12.78 0.06 -14.34
CA TYR A 208 -11.49 0.54 -14.78
C TYR A 208 -10.44 -0.52 -14.49
N ASN A 209 -10.29 -1.45 -15.43
CA ASN A 209 -9.27 -2.49 -15.38
C ASN A 209 -7.92 -1.91 -15.80
N LEU A 210 -6.99 -1.87 -14.84
CA LEU A 210 -5.62 -1.41 -14.99
C LEU A 210 -4.63 -2.57 -14.73
N THR A 211 -4.86 -3.72 -15.36
CA THR A 211 -3.98 -4.90 -15.21
C THR A 211 -2.57 -4.61 -15.71
N ILE A 212 -1.57 -4.70 -14.82
CA ILE A 212 -0.16 -4.43 -15.17
C ILE A 212 0.80 -5.61 -15.02
N GLY A 213 0.27 -6.80 -14.71
CA GLY A 213 1.09 -7.99 -14.45
C GLY A 213 1.36 -8.22 -12.96
N ALA A 214 2.24 -9.18 -12.66
CA ALA A 214 2.56 -9.57 -11.29
C ALA A 214 3.40 -8.49 -10.58
N MET A 215 3.31 -8.43 -9.25
CA MET A 215 4.10 -7.49 -8.45
C MET A 215 5.56 -7.96 -8.33
N ALA A 216 6.49 -7.01 -8.21
CA ALA A 216 7.92 -7.33 -8.08
C ALA A 216 8.22 -8.27 -6.89
N ILE A 217 7.55 -8.06 -5.76
CA ILE A 217 7.41 -9.03 -4.68
C ILE A 217 5.99 -9.60 -4.76
N SER A 218 5.86 -10.92 -4.82
CA SER A 218 4.57 -11.60 -4.98
C SER A 218 3.57 -11.13 -3.90
N GLY A 219 2.38 -10.69 -4.33
CA GLY A 219 1.32 -10.20 -3.45
C GLY A 219 1.56 -8.82 -2.80
N SER A 220 2.69 -8.14 -3.07
CA SER A 220 3.01 -6.82 -2.52
C SER A 220 2.38 -5.69 -3.36
N THR A 221 1.06 -5.57 -3.31
CA THR A 221 0.27 -4.62 -4.12
C THR A 221 0.53 -3.15 -3.82
N ARG A 222 1.15 -2.83 -2.67
CA ARG A 222 1.65 -1.48 -2.35
C ARG A 222 2.61 -0.91 -3.40
N MET A 223 3.25 -1.78 -4.19
CA MET A 223 4.22 -1.42 -5.23
C MET A 223 3.49 -1.03 -6.54
N GLN A 224 3.64 -1.83 -7.60
CA GLN A 224 3.23 -1.46 -8.96
C GLN A 224 1.74 -1.14 -9.06
N ALA A 225 0.87 -1.99 -8.50
CA ALA A 225 -0.59 -1.80 -8.56
C ALA A 225 -1.02 -0.47 -7.92
N THR A 226 -0.55 -0.15 -6.72
CA THR A 226 -0.89 1.13 -6.08
C THR A 226 -0.21 2.31 -6.77
N SER A 227 0.99 2.14 -7.36
CA SER A 227 1.67 3.22 -8.11
C SER A 227 0.86 3.66 -9.33
N ILE A 228 0.41 2.71 -10.17
CA ILE A 228 -0.38 3.04 -11.36
C ILE A 228 -1.77 3.56 -11.00
N GLN A 229 -2.38 3.04 -9.93
CA GLN A 229 -3.65 3.57 -9.42
C GLN A 229 -3.51 4.99 -8.87
N MET A 230 -2.40 5.32 -8.19
CA MET A 230 -2.16 6.67 -7.67
C MET A 230 -2.00 7.66 -8.81
N LEU A 231 -1.27 7.28 -9.86
CA LEU A 231 -1.12 8.12 -11.04
C LEU A 231 -2.46 8.28 -11.79
N ALA A 232 -3.21 7.19 -11.99
CA ALA A 232 -4.53 7.22 -12.64
C ALA A 232 -5.54 8.12 -11.91
N VAL A 233 -5.72 7.90 -10.61
CA VAL A 233 -6.66 8.66 -9.77
C VAL A 233 -6.18 10.09 -9.58
N GLY A 234 -4.88 10.28 -9.37
CA GLY A 234 -4.28 11.60 -9.23
C GLY A 234 -4.48 12.45 -10.49
N PHE A 235 -4.21 11.92 -11.68
CA PHE A 235 -4.49 12.60 -12.95
C PHE A 235 -5.98 12.94 -13.09
N ALA A 236 -6.86 11.98 -12.77
CA ALA A 236 -8.29 12.19 -12.93
C ALA A 236 -8.84 13.32 -12.04
N VAL A 237 -8.34 13.43 -10.81
CA VAL A 237 -8.86 14.33 -9.79
C VAL A 237 -8.16 15.69 -9.80
N LEU A 238 -6.84 15.72 -10.01
CA LEU A 238 -6.02 16.92 -9.82
C LEU A 238 -5.80 17.71 -11.13
N TYR A 239 -6.11 17.14 -12.30
CA TYR A 239 -5.79 17.73 -13.60
C TYR A 239 -7.01 17.77 -14.52
N ASN A 240 -7.06 18.78 -15.39
CA ASN A 240 -8.11 18.97 -16.38
C ASN A 240 -7.55 19.18 -17.79
N HIS A 241 -7.16 18.08 -18.44
CA HIS A 241 -6.69 18.10 -19.82
C HIS A 241 -7.84 18.36 -20.82
N GLU A 242 -7.65 19.34 -21.72
CA GLU A 242 -8.64 19.74 -22.74
C GLU A 242 -8.88 18.67 -23.82
N SER A 243 -7.91 17.79 -24.06
CA SER A 243 -8.01 16.73 -25.06
C SER A 243 -7.26 15.46 -24.65
N LEU A 244 -7.64 14.34 -25.25
CA LEU A 244 -6.92 13.07 -25.11
C LEU A 244 -5.45 13.19 -25.56
N ALA A 245 -5.15 14.04 -26.55
CA ALA A 245 -3.79 14.24 -27.02
C ALA A 245 -2.93 14.93 -25.96
N ASN A 246 -3.45 15.97 -25.29
CA ASN A 246 -2.76 16.62 -24.17
C ASN A 246 -2.57 15.66 -23.00
N TYR A 247 -3.60 14.88 -22.66
CA TYR A 247 -3.51 13.86 -21.61
C TYR A 247 -2.40 12.84 -21.89
N LYS A 248 -2.35 12.29 -23.12
CA LYS A 248 -1.34 11.32 -23.54
C LYS A 248 0.08 11.90 -23.46
N MET A 249 0.24 13.16 -23.88
CA MET A 249 1.52 13.85 -23.86
C MET A 249 2.02 14.03 -22.43
N ASP A 250 1.20 14.60 -21.54
CA ASP A 250 1.57 14.85 -20.14
C ASP A 250 1.85 13.54 -19.39
N LEU A 251 0.97 12.53 -19.51
CA LEU A 251 1.20 11.23 -18.86
C LEU A 251 2.50 10.56 -19.34
N SER A 252 2.83 10.69 -20.63
CA SER A 252 4.08 10.15 -21.18
C SER A 252 5.31 10.90 -20.67
N GLU A 253 5.22 12.22 -20.55
CA GLU A 253 6.28 13.06 -19.96
C GLU A 253 6.51 12.69 -18.50
N TRP A 254 5.44 12.57 -17.71
CA TRP A 254 5.52 12.13 -16.31
C TRP A 254 6.18 10.77 -16.17
N ILE A 255 5.76 9.78 -16.95
CA ILE A 255 6.35 8.43 -16.91
C ILE A 255 7.83 8.49 -17.31
N SER A 256 8.18 9.26 -18.34
CA SER A 256 9.57 9.46 -18.74
C SER A 256 10.41 10.05 -17.60
N GLU A 257 9.90 11.05 -16.90
CA GLU A 257 10.59 11.70 -15.79
C GLU A 257 10.70 10.81 -14.55
N LEU A 258 9.65 10.06 -14.20
CA LEU A 258 9.67 9.07 -13.12
C LEU A 258 10.68 7.93 -13.40
N ASN A 259 10.81 7.52 -14.66
CA ASN A 259 11.77 6.49 -15.07
C ASN A 259 13.23 6.99 -15.00
N GLN A 260 13.46 8.30 -15.07
CA GLN A 260 14.77 8.94 -15.02
C GLN A 260 15.22 9.31 -13.59
N LEU A 261 14.43 9.03 -12.56
CA LEU A 261 14.81 9.28 -11.17
C LEU A 261 16.15 8.59 -10.84
N PRO A 262 16.98 9.16 -9.95
CA PRO A 262 18.33 8.67 -9.69
C PRO A 262 18.35 7.44 -8.77
N TYR A 263 17.64 6.38 -9.12
CA TYR A 263 17.49 5.17 -8.31
C TYR A 263 18.82 4.54 -7.90
N HIS A 264 19.83 4.58 -8.77
CA HIS A 264 21.18 4.07 -8.47
C HIS A 264 21.83 4.73 -7.24
N LYS A 265 21.46 5.98 -6.93
CA LYS A 265 21.97 6.70 -5.76
C LYS A 265 21.37 6.21 -4.43
N LEU A 266 20.32 5.38 -4.47
CA LEU A 266 19.76 4.74 -3.27
C LEU A 266 20.67 3.65 -2.68
N ASN A 267 21.65 3.15 -3.43
CA ASN A 267 22.51 2.03 -3.02
C ASN A 267 23.17 2.27 -1.65
N GLU A 268 23.78 3.44 -1.43
CA GLU A 268 24.43 3.79 -0.17
C GLU A 268 23.43 3.99 0.97
N PHE A 269 22.27 4.56 0.68
CA PHE A 269 21.19 4.75 1.66
C PHE A 269 20.61 3.40 2.12
N ILE A 270 20.34 2.48 1.19
CA ILE A 270 19.85 1.13 1.48
C ILE A 270 20.90 0.35 2.30
N THR A 271 22.17 0.42 1.90
CA THR A 271 23.27 -0.24 2.60
C THR A 271 23.40 0.29 4.02
N THR A 272 23.34 1.61 4.19
CA THR A 272 23.45 2.27 5.49
C THR A 272 22.28 1.93 6.40
N GLU A 273 21.04 2.12 5.95
CA GLU A 273 19.86 1.84 6.77
C GLU A 273 19.75 0.35 7.14
N SER A 274 20.00 -0.57 6.20
CA SER A 274 20.00 -2.01 6.50
C SER A 274 21.07 -2.40 7.53
N SER A 275 22.28 -1.82 7.46
CA SER A 275 23.36 -2.07 8.44
C SER A 275 23.02 -1.55 9.84
N LEU A 276 22.33 -0.41 9.91
CA LEU A 276 21.84 0.14 11.18
C LEU A 276 20.81 -0.79 11.82
N TYR A 277 19.86 -1.33 11.04
CA TYR A 277 18.90 -2.31 11.53
C TYR A 277 19.53 -3.63 11.99
N GLN A 278 20.56 -4.11 11.28
CA GLN A 278 21.33 -5.30 11.69
C GLN A 278 22.08 -5.08 13.01
N SER A 279 22.40 -3.83 13.33
CA SER A 279 23.02 -3.42 14.60
C SER A 279 21.99 -3.09 15.69
N GLU A 280 20.72 -3.45 15.49
CA GLU A 280 19.57 -3.14 16.35
C GLU A 280 19.26 -1.64 16.55
N GLU A 281 19.94 -0.77 15.80
CA GLU A 281 19.73 0.68 15.80
C GLU A 281 18.46 1.03 15.02
N LYS A 282 17.87 2.19 15.31
CA LYS A 282 16.57 2.60 14.74
C LYS A 282 16.70 3.81 13.84
N ILE A 283 15.73 4.01 12.95
CA ILE A 283 15.60 5.21 12.12
C ILE A 283 14.41 6.05 12.59
N GLN A 284 14.62 7.36 12.63
CA GLN A 284 13.57 8.35 12.64
C GLN A 284 13.57 9.09 11.31
N TYR A 285 12.49 8.95 10.54
CA TYR A 285 12.26 9.77 9.36
C TYR A 285 11.75 11.14 9.81
N LEU A 286 12.49 12.20 9.50
CA LEU A 286 12.09 13.58 9.76
C LEU A 286 11.70 14.21 8.43
N VAL A 287 10.43 14.54 8.24
CA VAL A 287 9.88 14.80 6.91
C VAL A 287 9.07 16.09 6.86
N THR A 288 9.24 16.89 5.81
CA THR A 288 8.39 18.08 5.61
C THR A 288 6.93 17.69 5.38
N GLU A 289 5.99 18.50 5.91
CA GLU A 289 4.56 18.17 5.97
C GLU A 289 3.90 17.90 4.62
N ASP A 290 4.39 18.52 3.55
CA ASP A 290 3.83 18.45 2.20
C ASP A 290 4.04 17.08 1.55
N ILE A 291 5.07 16.34 1.98
CA ILE A 291 5.45 15.02 1.47
C ILE A 291 5.42 13.91 2.53
N ALA A 292 5.17 14.24 3.79
CA ALA A 292 5.17 13.31 4.92
C ALA A 292 4.27 12.09 4.70
N MET A 293 3.11 12.28 4.06
CA MET A 293 2.16 11.19 3.79
C MET A 293 2.75 10.09 2.88
N ALA A 294 3.62 10.45 1.93
CA ALA A 294 4.29 9.46 1.07
C ALA A 294 5.27 8.58 1.88
N ILE A 295 6.00 9.18 2.83
CA ILE A 295 6.93 8.45 3.69
C ILE A 295 6.18 7.63 4.76
N LEU A 296 5.11 8.18 5.33
CA LEU A 296 4.24 7.45 6.26
C LEU A 296 3.68 6.19 5.59
N THR A 297 3.24 6.32 4.33
CA THR A 297 2.70 5.20 3.56
C THR A 297 3.72 4.08 3.43
N ASP A 298 4.95 4.36 2.98
CA ASP A 298 5.98 3.32 2.86
C ASP A 298 6.32 2.71 4.22
N THR A 299 6.60 3.53 5.24
CA THR A 299 7.07 3.06 6.55
C THR A 299 6.05 2.21 7.29
N THR A 300 4.75 2.52 7.16
CA THR A 300 3.68 1.75 7.81
C THR A 300 3.34 0.47 7.05
N GLU A 301 3.45 0.45 5.72
CA GLU A 301 3.25 -0.76 4.90
C GLU A 301 4.36 -1.81 5.07
N ARG A 302 5.52 -1.45 5.64
CA ARG A 302 6.57 -2.44 5.96
C ARG A 302 6.11 -3.46 7.01
N SER A 303 5.24 -3.05 7.94
CA SER A 303 4.73 -3.91 9.02
C SER A 303 3.90 -5.09 8.50
N PRO A 304 2.79 -4.88 7.76
CA PRO A 304 2.00 -6.00 7.23
C PRO A 304 2.74 -6.80 6.15
N THR A 305 3.64 -6.17 5.38
CA THR A 305 4.37 -6.83 4.29
C THR A 305 5.47 -7.76 4.80
N PHE A 306 6.29 -7.30 5.75
CA PHE A 306 7.49 -8.02 6.21
C PHE A 306 7.40 -8.51 7.65
N ASN A 307 6.20 -8.43 8.26
CA ASN A 307 5.92 -8.79 9.64
C ASN A 307 6.85 -8.07 10.63
N LEU A 308 6.89 -6.74 10.50
CA LEU A 308 7.64 -5.87 11.41
C LEU A 308 6.71 -5.27 12.46
N GLN A 309 7.27 -4.88 13.60
CA GLN A 309 6.60 -4.02 14.57
C GLN A 309 6.18 -2.72 13.88
N GLY A 310 4.87 -2.44 13.85
CA GLY A 310 4.33 -1.15 13.44
C GLY A 310 4.72 -0.06 14.45
N PHE A 311 4.45 1.20 14.10
CA PHE A 311 4.76 2.33 14.98
C PHE A 311 4.21 2.10 16.39
N GLU A 312 5.07 2.35 17.37
CA GLU A 312 4.73 2.25 18.78
C GLU A 312 3.95 3.48 19.25
N SER A 313 2.92 3.24 20.06
CA SER A 313 2.26 4.29 20.84
C SER A 313 3.17 4.78 21.98
N LYS A 314 2.79 5.91 22.60
CA LYS A 314 3.46 6.45 23.79
C LYS A 314 3.59 5.42 24.93
N ASP A 315 2.66 4.49 25.01
CA ASP A 315 2.53 3.52 26.09
C ASP A 315 3.24 2.17 25.80
N GLU A 316 3.73 1.97 24.56
CA GLU A 316 4.38 0.72 24.15
C GLU A 316 5.91 0.75 24.37
N ASP A 317 6.44 -0.34 24.94
CA ASP A 317 7.87 -0.50 25.29
C ASP A 317 8.75 -0.95 24.12
N THR A 318 8.19 -1.65 23.14
CA THR A 318 8.95 -2.12 21.97
C THR A 318 8.95 -1.08 20.87
N LEU A 319 10.13 -0.57 20.52
CA LEU A 319 10.28 0.39 19.43
C LEU A 319 10.24 -0.32 18.06
N SER A 320 9.49 0.25 17.13
CA SER A 320 9.56 -0.08 15.70
C SER A 320 10.97 0.19 15.13
N LEU A 321 11.30 -0.44 13.99
CA LEU A 321 12.58 -0.19 13.30
C LEU A 321 12.66 1.26 12.79
N SER A 322 11.56 1.74 12.22
CA SER A 322 11.41 3.08 11.65
C SER A 322 10.18 3.76 12.20
N TYR A 323 10.25 5.07 12.42
CA TYR A 323 9.12 5.91 12.82
C TYR A 323 9.22 7.26 12.08
N LEU A 324 8.08 7.92 11.83
CA LEU A 324 8.03 9.22 11.16
C LEU A 324 7.69 10.34 12.15
N SER A 325 8.39 11.47 12.02
CA SER A 325 7.99 12.76 12.59
C SER A 325 7.83 13.81 11.51
N ILE A 326 6.83 14.67 11.68
CA ILE A 326 6.75 15.93 10.94
C ILE A 326 7.88 16.85 11.40
N LEU A 327 8.67 17.31 10.43
CA LEU A 327 9.76 18.23 10.66
C LEU A 327 9.22 19.55 11.23
N ASP A 328 9.95 20.13 12.18
CA ASP A 328 9.65 21.41 12.82
C ASP A 328 8.29 21.52 13.55
N GLU A 329 7.65 20.40 13.87
CA GLU A 329 6.43 20.38 14.67
C GLU A 329 6.64 19.65 16.00
N THR A 330 6.21 20.25 17.11
CA THR A 330 6.33 19.68 18.47
C THR A 330 4.98 19.44 19.12
N ASN A 331 3.89 19.97 18.56
CA ASN A 331 2.53 19.67 18.98
C ASN A 331 2.02 18.45 18.20
N ASP A 332 1.65 17.41 18.94
CA ASP A 332 1.17 16.15 18.39
C ASP A 332 -0.09 16.32 17.50
N SER A 333 -1.11 16.99 18.02
CA SER A 333 -2.36 17.21 17.28
C SER A 333 -2.14 18.04 16.02
N LEU A 334 -1.29 19.07 16.10
CA LEU A 334 -0.94 19.88 14.93
C LEU A 334 -0.10 19.10 13.91
N ALA A 335 0.76 18.17 14.36
CA ALA A 335 1.51 17.30 13.44
C ALA A 335 0.57 16.41 12.62
N TRP A 336 -0.48 15.87 13.24
CA TRP A 336 -1.53 15.13 12.56
C TRP A 336 -2.33 15.99 11.56
N GLU A 337 -2.71 17.20 11.96
CA GLU A 337 -3.40 18.14 11.05
C GLU A 337 -2.51 18.55 9.87
N LYS A 338 -1.21 18.78 10.11
CA LYS A 338 -0.22 19.05 9.07
C LYS A 338 -0.05 17.86 8.13
N LEU A 339 -0.05 16.63 8.63
CA LEU A 339 0.01 15.42 7.80
C LEU A 339 -1.20 15.31 6.87
N LEU A 340 -2.42 15.52 7.38
CA LEU A 340 -3.68 15.21 6.69
C LEU A 340 -4.33 16.41 5.98
N SER A 341 -3.96 17.64 6.32
CA SER A 341 -4.71 18.87 5.99
C SER A 341 -6.15 18.90 6.52
N HIS A 342 -6.44 18.11 7.56
CA HIS A 342 -7.68 18.12 8.34
C HIS A 342 -7.42 17.43 9.68
N THR A 343 -8.31 17.62 10.65
CA THR A 343 -8.30 16.83 11.89
C THR A 343 -8.53 15.35 11.55
N PRO A 344 -7.80 14.40 12.18
CA PRO A 344 -8.01 12.97 11.92
C PRO A 344 -9.47 12.55 12.10
N ARG A 345 -9.92 11.64 11.25
CA ARG A 345 -11.28 11.08 11.26
C ARG A 345 -11.31 9.78 12.05
N ASP A 346 -12.14 9.75 13.07
CA ASP A 346 -12.40 8.56 13.87
C ASP A 346 -13.65 7.80 13.40
N LEU A 347 -13.85 6.62 13.99
CA LEU A 347 -15.02 5.77 13.79
C LEU A 347 -15.58 5.38 15.16
N ASP A 348 -16.42 6.24 15.72
CA ASP A 348 -17.13 5.98 16.98
C ASP A 348 -18.31 5.02 16.78
N TRP A 349 -17.98 3.78 16.45
CA TRP A 349 -18.93 2.70 16.21
C TRP A 349 -18.88 1.73 17.39
N GLU A 350 -20.05 1.34 17.90
CA GLU A 350 -20.15 0.35 19.00
C GLU A 350 -19.38 -0.93 18.67
N GLU A 351 -19.42 -1.37 17.41
CA GLU A 351 -18.75 -2.58 16.92
C GLU A 351 -17.21 -2.51 17.03
N LEU A 352 -16.65 -1.29 17.12
CA LEU A 352 -15.20 -1.07 17.22
C LEU A 352 -14.73 -0.89 18.66
N ASN A 353 -15.63 -0.88 19.66
CA ASN A 353 -15.30 -0.79 21.09
C ASN A 353 -14.27 0.31 21.44
N GLY A 354 -14.36 1.47 20.76
CA GLY A 354 -13.44 2.59 20.99
C GLY A 354 -12.02 2.43 20.43
N LEU A 355 -11.76 1.39 19.61
CA LEU A 355 -10.43 1.15 19.02
C LEU A 355 -10.01 2.23 18.01
N VAL A 356 -10.98 2.84 17.33
CA VAL A 356 -10.75 3.84 16.27
C VAL A 356 -11.31 5.17 16.74
N THR A 357 -10.73 5.75 17.79
CA THR A 357 -11.11 7.07 18.32
C THR A 357 -9.98 8.08 18.13
N LEU A 358 -10.30 9.38 18.10
CA LEU A 358 -9.28 10.44 18.13
C LEU A 358 -8.26 10.27 19.26
N LYS A 359 -8.73 9.82 20.43
CA LYS A 359 -7.87 9.54 21.58
C LYS A 359 -6.84 8.45 21.29
N GLU A 360 -7.25 7.37 20.62
CA GLU A 360 -6.35 6.28 20.24
C GLU A 360 -5.37 6.71 19.15
N ILE A 361 -5.79 7.54 18.19
CA ILE A 361 -4.90 8.09 17.15
C ILE A 361 -3.79 8.94 17.81
N TYR A 362 -4.13 9.84 18.73
CA TYR A 362 -3.16 10.70 19.42
C TYR A 362 -2.26 9.98 20.44
N LYS A 363 -2.39 8.66 20.61
CA LYS A 363 -1.34 7.87 21.28
C LYS A 363 -0.11 7.70 20.38
N PHE A 364 -0.26 7.84 19.06
CA PHE A 364 0.81 7.79 18.09
C PHE A 364 1.29 9.21 17.79
N ASP A 365 2.19 9.69 18.63
CA ASP A 365 2.80 11.01 18.45
C ASP A 365 3.75 11.01 17.25
N ILE A 366 3.40 11.80 16.23
CA ILE A 366 4.19 11.99 15.01
C ILE A 366 4.86 13.39 14.96
N SER A 367 4.94 14.07 16.10
CA SER A 367 5.73 15.30 16.23
C SER A 367 7.20 14.98 16.53
N LEU A 368 8.08 15.99 16.56
CA LEU A 368 9.48 15.87 16.98
C LEU A 368 9.64 15.37 18.43
N ASN A 369 8.62 15.45 19.28
CA ASN A 369 8.68 14.84 20.62
C ASN A 369 8.84 13.32 20.56
N SER A 370 8.34 12.67 19.51
CA SER A 370 8.54 11.23 19.30
C SER A 370 10.00 10.89 19.08
N TYR A 371 10.75 11.72 18.35
CA TYR A 371 12.17 11.54 18.16
C TYR A 371 12.94 11.65 19.49
N GLU A 372 12.66 12.68 20.28
CA GLU A 372 13.27 12.86 21.60
C GLU A 372 12.91 11.72 22.57
N ARG A 373 11.67 11.20 22.50
CA ARG A 373 11.24 10.03 23.27
C ARG A 373 12.04 8.78 22.88
N ARG A 374 12.20 8.50 21.59
CA ARG A 374 12.87 7.29 21.09
C ARG A 374 14.38 7.31 21.35
N LYS A 375 15.04 8.47 21.22
CA LYS A 375 16.47 8.66 21.54
C LYS A 375 16.85 8.31 22.98
N LYS A 376 15.92 8.48 23.92
CA LYS A 376 16.14 8.11 25.33
C LYS A 376 16.12 6.60 25.56
N ARG A 377 15.59 5.82 24.61
CA ARG A 377 15.30 4.39 24.75
C ARG A 377 16.18 3.51 23.86
N ALA A 378 16.69 4.05 22.75
CA ALA A 378 17.58 3.34 21.83
C ALA A 378 18.51 4.30 21.08
N LYS A 379 19.50 3.75 20.37
CA LYS A 379 20.29 4.50 19.40
C LYS A 379 19.47 4.71 18.12
N VAL A 380 19.04 5.96 17.91
CA VAL A 380 18.17 6.37 16.80
C VAL A 380 18.94 7.32 15.88
N HIS A 381 18.82 7.13 14.57
CA HIS A 381 19.41 8.02 13.55
C HIS A 381 18.34 8.78 12.79
N GLU A 382 18.65 10.02 12.48
CA GLU A 382 17.81 10.88 11.65
C GLU A 382 18.01 10.50 10.18
N PHE A 383 16.89 10.24 9.51
CA PHE A 383 16.81 10.27 8.06
C PHE A 383 15.91 11.45 7.69
N LYS A 384 16.52 12.56 7.27
CA LYS A 384 15.78 13.75 6.85
C LYS A 384 15.37 13.63 5.39
N ILE A 385 14.09 13.90 5.10
CA ILE A 385 13.56 13.98 3.75
C ILE A 385 12.79 15.28 3.62
N GLU A 386 13.30 16.22 2.84
CA GLU A 386 12.79 17.57 2.75
C GLU A 386 12.36 17.91 1.32
N SER A 387 11.21 18.55 1.19
CA SER A 387 10.77 19.20 -0.05
C SER A 387 11.19 20.68 0.02
N ILE A 388 12.20 21.06 -0.77
CA ILE A 388 12.73 22.43 -0.79
C ILE A 388 12.64 22.96 -2.22
N LYS A 389 11.69 23.86 -2.47
CA LYS A 389 11.36 24.37 -3.81
C LYS A 389 11.08 23.19 -4.76
N ASP A 390 11.89 23.06 -5.82
CA ASP A 390 11.76 22.05 -6.86
C ASP A 390 12.72 20.88 -6.62
N GLU A 391 13.14 20.63 -5.38
CA GLU A 391 14.04 19.52 -5.03
C GLU A 391 13.49 18.69 -3.87
N LEU A 392 13.73 17.38 -3.93
CA LEU A 392 13.65 16.49 -2.78
C LEU A 392 15.08 16.26 -2.26
N LYS A 393 15.31 16.53 -0.98
CA LYS A 393 16.61 16.30 -0.33
C LYS A 393 16.51 15.18 0.68
N PHE A 394 17.47 14.28 0.63
CA PHE A 394 17.60 13.11 1.50
C PHE A 394 18.92 13.22 2.24
N SER A 395 18.89 13.14 3.57
CA SER A 395 20.10 13.15 4.40
C SER A 395 20.05 12.05 5.44
N LEU A 396 21.03 11.15 5.42
CA LEU A 396 21.19 10.08 6.40
C LEU A 396 22.68 9.93 6.73
N LYS A 397 23.06 10.14 7.99
CA LYS A 397 24.48 10.15 8.41
C LYS A 397 25.28 11.20 7.61
N ALA A 398 26.27 10.76 6.83
CA ALA A 398 27.08 11.59 5.95
C ALA A 398 26.63 11.52 4.48
N LEU A 399 25.53 10.83 4.21
CA LEU A 399 24.96 10.71 2.87
C LEU A 399 23.98 11.84 2.64
N ASP A 400 24.12 12.51 1.50
CA ASP A 400 23.22 13.54 1.01
C ASP A 400 22.85 13.26 -0.45
N LEU A 401 21.57 13.39 -0.77
CA LEU A 401 21.05 13.27 -2.12
C LEU A 401 20.02 14.36 -2.38
N SER A 402 20.31 15.23 -3.34
CA SER A 402 19.31 16.13 -3.95
C SER A 402 18.78 15.52 -5.23
N VAL A 403 17.45 15.46 -5.35
CA VAL A 403 16.74 15.03 -6.54
C VAL A 403 15.94 16.22 -7.09
N PRO A 404 16.32 16.79 -8.24
CA PRO A 404 15.54 17.85 -8.86
C PRO A 404 14.23 17.31 -9.41
N MET A 405 13.13 18.00 -9.12
CA MET A 405 11.80 17.74 -9.64
C MET A 405 11.62 18.53 -10.92
N LYS A 406 11.59 17.83 -12.06
CA LYS A 406 11.39 18.48 -13.36
C LYS A 406 9.94 18.93 -13.58
N ILE A 407 9.01 18.33 -12.86
CA ILE A 407 7.58 18.67 -12.87
C ILE A 407 7.23 19.25 -11.50
N ASP A 408 6.82 20.52 -11.48
CA ASP A 408 6.35 21.20 -10.26
C ASP A 408 4.93 20.74 -9.90
N SER A 409 4.85 19.61 -9.20
CA SER A 409 3.61 19.06 -8.68
C SER A 409 3.82 18.29 -7.39
N LEU A 410 2.95 18.52 -6.41
CA LEU A 410 2.91 17.70 -5.20
C LEU A 410 2.63 16.23 -5.52
N LEU A 411 1.76 15.94 -6.49
CA LEU A 411 1.54 14.56 -6.93
C LEU A 411 2.82 13.95 -7.51
N PHE A 412 3.57 14.71 -8.31
CA PHE A 412 4.83 14.22 -8.89
C PHE A 412 5.88 13.95 -7.80
N LYS A 413 5.99 14.83 -6.80
CA LYS A 413 6.84 14.61 -5.61
C LYS A 413 6.43 13.36 -4.84
N HIS A 414 5.15 13.16 -4.57
CA HIS A 414 4.63 11.97 -3.90
C HIS A 414 4.88 10.69 -4.70
N MET A 415 4.69 10.72 -6.02
CA MET A 415 4.98 9.59 -6.91
C MET A 415 6.47 9.26 -6.92
N SER A 416 7.33 10.28 -7.01
CA SER A 416 8.79 10.10 -6.96
C SER A 416 9.24 9.45 -5.66
N LEU A 417 8.75 9.96 -4.52
CA LEU A 417 9.01 9.36 -3.21
C LEU A 417 8.46 7.95 -3.10
N LYS A 418 7.23 7.71 -3.58
CA LYS A 418 6.61 6.39 -3.56
C LYS A 418 7.49 5.36 -4.29
N LEU A 419 7.96 5.65 -5.50
CA LEU A 419 8.81 4.73 -6.27
C LEU A 419 10.16 4.51 -5.59
N MET A 420 10.86 5.60 -5.23
CA MET A 420 12.16 5.52 -4.58
C MET A 420 12.09 4.78 -3.23
N MET A 421 11.10 5.09 -2.40
CA MET A 421 10.94 4.46 -1.09
C MET A 421 10.47 3.02 -1.17
N ASN A 422 9.62 2.65 -2.14
CA ASN A 422 9.25 1.25 -2.36
C ASN A 422 10.46 0.38 -2.73
N ILE A 423 11.34 0.88 -3.60
CA ILE A 423 12.61 0.20 -3.93
C ILE A 423 13.50 0.15 -2.69
N HIS A 424 13.71 1.29 -2.03
CA HIS A 424 14.56 1.42 -0.84
C HIS A 424 14.15 0.44 0.26
N SER A 425 12.87 0.47 0.68
CA SER A 425 12.37 -0.38 1.75
C SER A 425 12.37 -1.86 1.36
N THR A 426 12.02 -2.19 0.12
CA THR A 426 12.03 -3.59 -0.34
C THR A 426 13.44 -4.18 -0.33
N LEU A 427 14.44 -3.43 -0.77
CA LEU A 427 15.82 -3.94 -0.81
C LEU A 427 16.47 -3.99 0.57
N ILE A 428 16.14 -3.07 1.49
CA ILE A 428 16.50 -3.23 2.91
C ILE A 428 15.97 -4.56 3.44
N MET A 429 14.70 -4.89 3.16
CA MET A 429 14.09 -6.11 3.68
C MET A 429 14.68 -7.37 3.04
N GLY A 430 15.16 -7.29 1.79
CA GLY A 430 15.96 -8.34 1.17
C GLY A 430 17.28 -8.57 1.89
N ARG A 431 17.98 -7.49 2.25
CA ARG A 431 19.23 -7.54 3.04
C ARG A 431 19.04 -8.05 4.47
N LEU A 432 17.83 -7.88 5.02
CA LEU A 432 17.42 -8.43 6.31
C LEU A 432 16.86 -9.87 6.21
N GLY A 433 16.88 -10.48 5.01
CA GLY A 433 16.39 -11.85 4.79
C GLY A 433 14.89 -12.03 5.00
N ARG A 434 14.08 -10.99 4.76
CA ARG A 434 12.61 -11.02 4.99
C ARG A 434 11.81 -11.67 3.85
N TYR A 435 12.46 -12.00 2.74
CA TYR A 435 11.90 -12.75 1.63
C TYR A 435 12.96 -13.61 0.94
N GLU A 436 12.52 -14.69 0.31
CA GLU A 436 13.34 -15.62 -0.49
C GLU A 436 12.90 -15.52 -1.95
N GLY A 437 13.85 -15.45 -2.88
CA GLY A 437 13.56 -15.00 -4.25
C GLY A 437 12.80 -13.67 -4.29
N ASN A 438 11.51 -13.71 -4.62
CA ASN A 438 10.55 -12.60 -4.55
C ASN A 438 9.30 -12.92 -3.70
N VAL A 439 9.46 -13.80 -2.72
CA VAL A 439 8.37 -14.38 -1.93
C VAL A 439 8.56 -14.05 -0.45
N MET A 440 7.59 -13.38 0.17
CA MET A 440 7.65 -12.98 1.57
C MET A 440 7.61 -14.21 2.49
N THR A 441 8.67 -14.44 3.26
CA THR A 441 8.81 -15.66 4.07
C THR A 441 8.28 -15.50 5.50
N TYR A 442 8.10 -14.25 5.95
CA TYR A 442 7.63 -13.90 7.30
C TYR A 442 6.11 -13.63 7.38
N VAL A 443 5.34 -14.01 6.35
CA VAL A 443 3.88 -13.79 6.31
C VAL A 443 3.22 -14.20 7.64
N ARG A 444 2.49 -13.27 8.25
CA ARG A 444 1.68 -13.58 9.44
C ARG A 444 0.39 -14.23 8.98
N ALA A 445 0.24 -15.54 9.17
CA ALA A 445 -0.96 -16.27 8.78
C ALA A 445 -2.14 -16.02 9.76
N SER A 446 -2.55 -14.75 9.88
CA SER A 446 -3.57 -14.25 10.82
C SER A 446 -4.99 -14.28 10.26
N ASN A 447 -5.15 -14.44 8.94
CA ASN A 447 -6.43 -14.59 8.28
C ASN A 447 -6.37 -15.65 7.17
N LYS A 448 -7.52 -16.01 6.62
CA LYS A 448 -7.65 -17.10 5.65
C LYS A 448 -6.84 -16.86 4.36
N LYS A 449 -6.79 -15.60 3.88
CA LYS A 449 -6.01 -15.18 2.70
C LYS A 449 -4.50 -15.33 2.94
N LEU A 450 -4.02 -14.95 4.12
CA LEU A 450 -2.60 -15.01 4.47
C LEU A 450 -2.13 -16.45 4.74
N VAL A 451 -3.01 -17.32 5.26
CA VAL A 451 -2.74 -18.77 5.36
C VAL A 451 -2.59 -19.40 3.97
N ASP A 452 -3.52 -19.14 3.03
CA ASP A 452 -3.41 -19.62 1.65
C ASP A 452 -2.13 -19.11 0.96
N ARG A 453 -1.80 -17.83 1.15
CA ARG A 453 -0.56 -17.25 0.63
C ARG A 453 0.68 -17.96 1.17
N ALA A 454 0.75 -18.20 2.48
CA ALA A 454 1.87 -18.92 3.10
C ALA A 454 2.00 -20.34 2.51
N ALA A 455 0.89 -21.05 2.29
CA ALA A 455 0.90 -22.38 1.69
C ALA A 455 1.43 -22.39 0.25
N ARG A 456 1.01 -21.43 -0.57
CA ARG A 456 1.53 -21.26 -1.94
C ARG A 456 3.02 -20.99 -1.97
N TYR A 457 3.51 -20.22 -1.00
CA TYR A 457 4.93 -19.88 -0.90
C TYR A 457 5.77 -21.09 -0.50
N VAL A 458 5.30 -21.88 0.47
CA VAL A 458 5.91 -23.18 0.82
C VAL A 458 5.95 -24.09 -0.41
N ASN A 459 4.81 -24.28 -1.08
CA ASN A 459 4.70 -25.15 -2.24
C ASN A 459 5.64 -24.70 -3.37
N LYS A 460 5.74 -23.39 -3.63
CA LYS A 460 6.68 -22.86 -4.62
C LYS A 460 8.12 -23.24 -4.28
N ILE A 461 8.57 -22.98 -3.05
CA ILE A 461 9.96 -23.22 -2.65
C ILE A 461 10.28 -24.73 -2.71
N LEU A 462 9.38 -25.59 -2.26
CA LEU A 462 9.55 -27.04 -2.37
C LEU A 462 9.65 -27.49 -3.84
N ASN A 463 8.78 -26.97 -4.72
CA ASN A 463 8.82 -27.30 -6.15
C ASN A 463 10.11 -26.80 -6.82
N ASP A 464 10.61 -25.61 -6.46
CA ASP A 464 11.89 -25.08 -6.94
C ASP A 464 13.07 -25.97 -6.50
N GLN A 465 12.94 -26.68 -5.37
CA GLN A 465 13.90 -27.68 -4.88
C GLN A 465 13.63 -29.11 -5.39
N GLY A 466 12.65 -29.30 -6.28
CA GLY A 466 12.29 -30.60 -6.85
C GLY A 466 11.48 -31.51 -5.92
N VAL A 467 10.98 -30.99 -4.81
CA VAL A 467 10.19 -31.73 -3.82
C VAL A 467 8.70 -31.48 -4.04
N LYS A 468 7.92 -32.54 -4.25
CA LYS A 468 6.47 -32.48 -4.41
C LYS A 468 5.79 -33.02 -3.16
N VAL A 469 4.86 -32.24 -2.61
CA VAL A 469 4.15 -32.57 -1.37
C VAL A 469 2.68 -32.26 -1.54
N ASP A 470 1.83 -33.06 -0.90
CA ASP A 470 0.40 -32.78 -0.84
C ASP A 470 0.16 -31.44 -0.13
N GLU A 471 -0.72 -30.63 -0.69
CA GLU A 471 -1.04 -29.32 -0.15
C GLU A 471 -1.68 -29.41 1.24
N GLU A 472 -2.40 -30.50 1.54
CA GLU A 472 -2.97 -30.75 2.87
C GLU A 472 -1.87 -30.81 3.95
N ILE A 473 -0.73 -31.46 3.65
CA ILE A 473 0.43 -31.53 4.55
C ILE A 473 1.00 -30.13 4.80
N ILE A 474 1.06 -29.29 3.76
CA ILE A 474 1.52 -27.91 3.90
C ILE A 474 0.62 -27.12 4.86
N PHE A 475 -0.71 -27.23 4.69
CA PHE A 475 -1.65 -26.57 5.58
C PHE A 475 -1.55 -27.10 7.02
N GLU A 476 -1.50 -28.41 7.23
CA GLU A 476 -1.31 -29.01 8.55
C GLU A 476 -0.08 -28.41 9.26
N ARG A 477 1.03 -28.27 8.54
CA ARG A 477 2.28 -27.72 9.07
C ARG A 477 2.23 -26.22 9.34
N ILE A 478 1.57 -25.43 8.49
CA ILE A 478 1.33 -24.00 8.75
C ILE A 478 0.50 -23.83 10.02
N PHE A 479 -0.58 -24.60 10.16
CA PHE A 479 -1.44 -24.56 11.35
C PHE A 479 -0.70 -24.98 12.63
N ALA A 480 0.22 -25.95 12.54
CA ALA A 480 1.07 -26.36 13.65
C ALA A 480 2.09 -25.27 14.05
N ASN A 481 2.58 -24.48 13.09
CA ASN A 481 3.65 -23.50 13.28
C ASN A 481 3.18 -22.06 13.60
N ASN A 482 1.86 -21.79 13.61
CA ASN A 482 1.29 -20.44 13.65
C ASN A 482 1.51 -19.66 14.99
N TYR A 483 2.33 -20.18 15.91
CA TYR A 483 2.52 -19.63 17.26
C TYR A 483 3.85 -18.92 17.50
N VAL A 484 4.78 -18.91 16.53
CA VAL A 484 6.14 -18.39 16.75
C VAL A 484 6.39 -17.20 15.83
N SER A 485 6.50 -16.01 16.39
CA SER A 485 6.49 -14.73 15.68
C SER A 485 7.85 -14.24 15.18
N ASP A 486 8.96 -14.83 15.62
CA ASP A 486 10.33 -14.34 15.36
C ASP A 486 11.03 -15.05 14.19
N ARG A 487 10.44 -16.11 13.61
CA ARG A 487 11.03 -16.89 12.51
C ARG A 487 10.10 -16.98 11.29
N PRO A 488 10.66 -17.00 10.06
CA PRO A 488 9.87 -17.08 8.84
C PRO A 488 9.05 -18.38 8.81
N ILE A 489 7.72 -18.27 8.85
CA ILE A 489 6.81 -19.42 8.88
C ILE A 489 6.96 -20.28 7.62
N VAL A 490 7.16 -19.63 6.46
CA VAL A 490 7.29 -20.31 5.17
C VAL A 490 8.53 -21.21 5.17
N LEU A 491 9.70 -20.67 5.49
CA LEU A 491 10.96 -21.43 5.47
C LEU A 491 10.96 -22.54 6.52
N ARG A 492 10.37 -22.31 7.68
CA ARG A 492 10.25 -23.33 8.73
C ARG A 492 9.37 -24.49 8.29
N VAL A 493 8.24 -24.22 7.65
CA VAL A 493 7.38 -25.29 7.13
C VAL A 493 8.08 -26.04 6.00
N VAL A 494 8.85 -25.36 5.14
CA VAL A 494 9.73 -26.00 4.15
C VAL A 494 10.73 -26.94 4.85
N ASP A 495 11.49 -26.44 5.83
CA ASP A 495 12.47 -27.24 6.57
C ASP A 495 11.85 -28.45 7.30
N ASP A 496 10.68 -28.26 7.91
CA ASP A 496 9.93 -29.32 8.59
C ASP A 496 9.53 -30.43 7.61
N ILE A 497 9.09 -30.04 6.40
CA ILE A 497 8.71 -30.98 5.33
C ILE A 497 9.95 -31.70 4.78
N LEU A 498 11.04 -30.98 4.51
CA LEU A 498 12.29 -31.56 3.99
C LEU A 498 12.93 -32.56 4.95
N LYS A 499 12.71 -32.42 6.27
CA LYS A 499 13.18 -33.41 7.27
C LYS A 499 12.35 -34.69 7.28
N MET A 500 11.17 -34.70 6.68
CA MET A 500 10.28 -35.87 6.61
C MET A 500 10.48 -36.70 5.33
N THR A 501 10.97 -36.06 4.26
CA THR A 501 11.30 -36.66 2.97
C THR A 501 12.74 -37.15 2.94
#